data_AF-A0A222T9E1-F1
#
_entry.id   AF-A0A222T9E1-F1
#
_cell.length_a   1.000
_cell.length_b   1.000
_cell.length_c   1.000
_cell.angle_alpha   90.00
_cell.angle_beta   90.00
_cell.angle_gamma   90.00
#
_symmetry.space_group_name_H-M   'P 1'
#
loop_
_entity.id
_entity.type
_entity.pdbx_description
1 polymer ?
#
loop_
_entity_poly.entity_id
_entity_poly.type
_entity_poly.pdbx_seq_one_letter_code
_entity_poly.pdbx_strand_id
1 'polypeptide(L)' 'MLVLQPGAGRARAVVQVQDGGGWRTIGSLKGPYTHLSAHDVTAHAVRLLWTAGSRAPVISEVVPRYAAD' A
#
# COMPACT_ATOMS: atom_id res chain seq x y z
N MET A 1 -3.08 3.01 -6.91
CA MET A 1 -1.91 2.15 -6.58
C MET A 1 -2.36 0.72 -6.40
N LEU A 2 -1.59 -0.21 -6.96
CA LEU A 2 -1.80 -1.65 -6.85
C LEU A 2 -0.77 -2.27 -5.88
N VAL A 3 -1.21 -3.19 -5.02
CA VAL A 3 -0.36 -4.10 -4.23
C VAL A 3 -0.82 -5.54 -4.49
N LEU A 4 0.14 -6.40 -4.86
CA LEU A 4 -0.08 -7.83 -5.10
C LEU A 4 0.65 -8.66 -4.04
N GLN A 5 -0.11 -9.53 -3.38
CA GLN A 5 0.42 -10.58 -2.52
C GLN A 5 0.17 -11.95 -3.16
N PRO A 6 1.09 -12.91 -3.04
CA PRO A 6 0.85 -14.27 -3.50
C PRO A 6 -0.33 -14.88 -2.71
N GLY A 7 -1.13 -15.77 -3.33
CA GLY A 7 -2.41 -16.25 -2.78
C GLY A 7 -2.37 -16.85 -1.36
N ALA A 8 -1.20 -17.33 -0.92
CA ALA A 8 -0.96 -17.83 0.44
C ALA A 8 -0.45 -16.74 1.43
N GLY A 9 0.14 -15.66 0.92
CA GLY A 9 0.66 -14.52 1.67
C GLY A 9 -0.44 -13.51 1.96
N ARG A 10 -1.14 -13.66 3.09
CA ARG A 10 -2.17 -12.70 3.55
C ARG A 10 -1.68 -11.93 4.77
N ALA A 11 -0.49 -11.34 4.67
CA ALA A 11 0.01 -10.42 5.70
C ALA A 11 -0.89 -9.19 5.77
N ARG A 12 -1.09 -8.66 6.98
CA ARG A 12 -1.98 -7.51 7.18
C ARG A 12 -1.14 -6.24 7.28
N ALA A 13 -1.52 -5.20 6.55
CA ALA A 13 -0.91 -3.89 6.64
C ALA A 13 -1.92 -2.79 6.32
N VAL A 14 -1.65 -1.59 6.83
CA VAL A 14 -2.17 -0.35 6.24
C VAL A 14 -1.16 0.20 5.25
N VAL A 15 -1.66 0.80 4.19
CA VAL A 15 -0.84 1.43 3.16
C VAL A 15 -0.89 2.94 3.35
N GLN A 16 0.28 3.55 3.39
CA GLN A 16 0.45 4.96 3.67
C GLN A 16 1.26 5.63 2.57
N VAL A 17 0.94 6.90 2.32
CA VAL A 17 1.74 7.78 1.46
C VAL A 17 2.30 8.91 2.31
N GLN A 18 3.49 9.38 1.97
CA GLN A 18 4.05 10.59 2.55
C GLN A 18 3.72 11.78 1.65
N ASP A 19 2.94 12.73 2.16
CA ASP A 19 2.80 14.05 1.56
C ASP A 19 3.73 15.05 2.25
N GLY A 20 3.80 16.28 1.74
CA GLY A 20 4.62 17.34 2.33
C GLY A 20 4.31 17.66 3.81
N GLY A 21 3.22 17.12 4.37
CA GLY A 21 2.84 17.25 5.78
C GLY A 21 3.07 16.00 6.64
N GLY A 22 3.36 14.84 6.04
CA GLY A 22 3.70 13.62 6.76
C GLY A 22 3.06 12.35 6.18
N TRP A 23 3.01 11.30 6.99
CA TRP A 23 2.44 10.01 6.59
C TRP A 23 0.94 9.97 6.78
N ARG A 24 0.19 9.70 5.71
CA ARG A 24 -1.28 9.49 5.73
C ARG A 24 -1.65 8.09 5.24
N THR A 25 -2.67 7.51 5.85
CA THR A 25 -3.25 6.22 5.42
C THR A 25 -4.18 6.40 4.23
N ILE A 26 -4.01 5.56 3.21
CA ILE A 26 -4.86 5.52 2.01
C ILE A 26 -5.68 4.22 1.89
N GLY A 27 -5.45 3.26 2.79
CA GLY A 27 -6.25 2.05 2.90
C GLY A 27 -5.51 0.91 3.58
N SER A 28 -6.08 -0.29 3.53
CA SER A 28 -5.48 -1.52 4.03
C SER A 28 -5.35 -2.55 2.92
N LEU A 29 -4.40 -3.48 3.07
CA LEU A 29 -4.32 -4.65 2.19
C LEU A 29 -5.59 -5.50 2.32
N LYS A 30 -6.05 -6.04 1.20
CA LYS A 30 -7.23 -6.89 1.07
C LYS A 30 -6.93 -8.05 0.13
N GLY A 31 -6.94 -9.27 0.66
CA GLY A 31 -6.76 -10.48 -0.13
C GLY A 31 -5.45 -10.47 -0.95
N PRO A 32 -5.38 -11.22 -2.06
CA PRO A 32 -4.19 -11.26 -2.91
C PRO A 32 -3.99 -9.98 -3.72
N TYR A 33 -5.07 -9.25 -4.05
CA TYR A 33 -5.03 -8.08 -4.93
C TYR A 33 -5.68 -6.88 -4.23
N THR A 34 -4.90 -5.81 -4.02
CA THR A 34 -5.40 -4.58 -3.42
C THR A 34 -5.18 -3.40 -4.36
N HIS A 35 -6.27 -2.73 -4.75
CA HIS A 35 -6.23 -1.45 -5.46
C HIS A 35 -6.70 -0.32 -4.52
N LEU A 36 -5.85 0.68 -4.31
CA LEU A 36 -6.12 1.83 -3.43
C LEU A 36 -5.95 3.14 -4.21
N SER A 37 -6.88 4.08 -4.00
CA SER A 37 -6.74 5.45 -4.47
C SER A 37 -5.99 6.29 -3.44
N ALA A 38 -4.99 7.06 -3.88
CA ALA A 38 -4.38 8.10 -3.06
C ALA A 38 -5.08 9.45 -3.24
N HIS A 39 -6.05 9.55 -4.17
CA HIS A 39 -6.64 10.80 -4.67
C HIS A 39 -5.57 11.78 -5.20
N ASP A 40 -5.88 13.07 -5.27
CA ASP A 40 -5.00 14.13 -5.79
C ASP A 40 -3.90 14.51 -4.76
N VAL A 41 -3.10 13.52 -4.37
CA VAL A 41 -1.98 13.71 -3.43
C VAL A 41 -0.66 13.63 -4.19
N THR A 42 0.14 14.69 -4.09
CA THR A 42 1.57 14.63 -4.41
C THR A 42 2.28 13.84 -3.32
N ALA A 43 2.63 12.59 -3.62
CA ALA A 43 3.30 11.69 -2.70
C ALA A 43 4.80 11.61 -3.02
N HIS A 44 5.64 11.70 -1.99
CA HIS A 44 7.09 11.55 -2.11
C HIS A 44 7.56 10.13 -1.79
N ALA A 45 6.77 9.39 -1.02
CA ALA A 45 7.06 8.01 -0.64
C ALA A 45 5.78 7.21 -0.38
N VAL A 46 5.90 5.89 -0.45
CA VAL A 46 4.87 4.91 -0.08
C VAL A 46 5.46 3.97 0.98
N ARG A 47 4.66 3.60 1.98
CA ARG A 47 5.01 2.51 2.91
C ARG A 47 3.84 1.59 3.21
N LEU A 48 4.16 0.33 3.45
CA LEU A 48 3.25 -0.67 4.00
C LEU A 48 3.59 -0.82 5.48
N LEU A 49 2.68 -0.43 6.37
CA LEU A 49 2.85 -0.57 7.81
C LEU A 49 2.23 -1.89 8.26
N TRP A 50 3.09 -2.87 8.51
CA TRP A 50 2.69 -4.22 8.90
C TRP A 50 1.98 -4.24 10.26
N THR A 51 0.90 -5.00 10.35
CA THR A 51 0.21 -5.26 11.61
C THR A 51 1.01 -6.28 12.42
N ALA A 52 1.34 -5.93 13.66
CA ALA A 52 1.97 -6.85 14.60
C ALA A 52 1.16 -8.16 14.74
N GLY A 53 1.85 -9.30 14.81
CA GLY A 53 1.22 -10.61 14.88
C GLY A 53 0.49 -11.05 13.60
N SER A 54 0.63 -10.33 12.48
CA SER A 54 0.23 -10.87 11.18
C SER A 54 1.28 -11.85 10.63
N ARG A 55 0.90 -12.62 9.60
CA ARG A 55 1.82 -13.53 8.90
C ARG A 55 3.02 -12.74 8.34
N ALA A 56 4.15 -13.41 8.17
CA ALA A 56 5.31 -12.83 7.51
C ALA A 56 4.91 -12.25 6.13
N PRO A 57 5.29 -11.01 5.82
CA PRO A 57 4.91 -10.37 4.57
C PRO A 57 5.69 -10.94 3.39
N VAL A 58 4.95 -11.29 2.34
CA VAL A 58 5.50 -11.57 1.02
C VAL A 58 4.73 -10.67 0.05
N ILE A 59 5.46 -9.85 -0.69
CA ILE A 59 4.91 -8.95 -1.70
C ILE A 59 5.47 -9.36 -3.05
N SER A 60 4.58 -9.61 -4.00
CA SER A 60 4.97 -9.87 -5.39
C SER A 60 5.20 -8.55 -6.13
N GLU A 61 4.34 -7.55 -5.89
CA GLU A 61 4.42 -6.28 -6.61
C GLU A 61 3.81 -5.12 -5.83
N VAL A 62 4.38 -3.93 -6.01
CA VAL A 62 3.79 -2.64 -5.64
C VAL A 62 3.90 -1.71 -6.85
N VAL A 63 2.76 -1.28 -7.40
CA VAL A 63 2.70 -0.40 -8.57
C VAL A 63 1.97 0.89 -8.22
N PRO A 64 2.71 1.97 -7.92
CA PRO A 64 2.15 3.31 -7.90
C PRO A 64 1.63 3.69 -9.29
N ARG A 65 0.51 4.40 -9.35
CA ARG A 65 0.05 5.05 -10.59
C ARG A 65 -0.01 6.53 -10.32
N TYR A 66 0.57 7.30 -11.23
CA TYR A 66 0.61 8.75 -11.20
C TYR A 66 -0.33 9.27 -12.29
N ALA A 67 -0.94 10.43 -12.04
CA ALA A 67 -1.56 11.18 -13.13
C ALA A 67 -0.46 11.57 -14.13
N ALA A 68 -0.78 11.59 -15.41
CA ALA A 68 0.08 12.26 -16.38
C ALA A 68 -0.03 13.77 -16.15
N ASP A 69 1.10 14.48 -16.21
CA ASP A 69 1.14 15.94 -16.20
C ASP A 69 0.48 16.54 -17.45
#